data_AF-A0A7X5BZP6-F1
#
_entry.id   AF-A0A7X5BZP6-F1
#
_cell.length_a   1.000
_cell.length_b   1.000
_cell.length_c   1.000
_cell.angle_alpha   90.00
_cell.angle_beta   90.00
_cell.angle_gamma   90.00
#
_symmetry.space_group_name_H-M   'P 1'
#
loop_
_entity.id
_entity.type
_entity.pdbx_description
1 polymer ?
#
loop_
_entity_poly.entity_id
_entity_poly.type
_entity_poly.pdbx_seq_one_letter_code
_entity_poly.pdbx_strand_id
1 'polypeptide(L)'
;MQRFSEVLRSLRKWFETFSWYSAVRQFDLHLLFGGLSVLMLKELLYQILPFSSYHGLNVVFFTIPLSSLAYLAFLAGVWLTLSSANVKYTPFGLWGYAFVYLYPFTNMSLSSLLTPIVYVLLGFALFRYTMSAYAKR
;
A
#
# COMPACT_ATOMS: atom_id res chain seq x y z
N MET A 1 -22.73 -0.17 -3.87
CA MET A 1 -21.91 -1.34 -3.48
C MET A 1 -21.94 -2.47 -4.51
N GLN A 2 -23.10 -2.84 -5.08
CA GLN A 2 -23.19 -3.88 -6.13
C GLN A 2 -22.30 -3.60 -7.35
N ARG A 3 -22.34 -2.39 -7.91
CA ARG A 3 -21.46 -1.99 -9.01
C ARG A 3 -19.97 -2.13 -8.69
N PHE A 4 -19.59 -1.83 -7.44
CA PHE A 4 -18.19 -1.95 -7.00
C PHE A 4 -17.76 -3.42 -6.87
N SER A 5 -18.63 -4.30 -6.38
CA SER A 5 -18.36 -5.75 -6.40
C SER A 5 -18.24 -6.31 -7.82
N GLU A 6 -19.01 -5.79 -8.78
CA GLU A 6 -18.87 -6.16 -10.20
C GLU A 6 -17.52 -5.72 -10.76
N VAL A 7 -17.07 -4.51 -10.42
CA VAL A 7 -15.74 -4.02 -10.79
C VAL A 7 -14.64 -4.90 -10.19
N LEU A 8 -14.69 -5.24 -8.90
CA LEU A 8 -13.69 -6.11 -8.28
C LEU A 8 -13.71 -7.53 -8.88
N ARG A 9 -14.88 -8.05 -9.22
CA ARG A 9 -15.01 -9.35 -9.87
C ARG A 9 -14.42 -9.34 -11.28
N SER A 10 -14.67 -8.27 -12.03
CA SER A 10 -14.07 -8.07 -13.36
C SER A 10 -12.55 -7.93 -13.26
N LEU A 11 -12.06 -7.13 -12.30
CA LEU A 11 -10.64 -6.96 -12.01
C LEU A 11 -9.96 -8.29 -11.68
N ARG A 12 -10.58 -9.10 -10.83
CA ARG A 12 -10.07 -10.44 -10.50
C ARG A 12 -10.01 -11.34 -11.72
N LYS A 13 -11.08 -11.39 -12.53
CA LYS A 13 -11.08 -12.17 -13.79
C LYS A 13 -9.97 -11.72 -14.73
N TRP A 14 -9.76 -10.40 -14.85
CA TRP A 14 -8.68 -9.84 -15.64
C TRP A 14 -7.31 -10.29 -15.12
N PHE A 15 -7.07 -10.24 -13.81
CA PHE A 15 -5.84 -10.77 -13.21
C PHE A 15 -5.65 -12.27 -13.43
N GLU A 16 -6.72 -13.06 -13.37
CA GLU A 16 -6.70 -14.51 -13.62
C GLU A 16 -6.33 -14.87 -15.07
N THR A 17 -6.35 -13.92 -16.02
CA THR A 17 -5.84 -14.15 -17.40
C THR A 17 -4.31 -14.28 -17.46
N PHE A 18 -3.60 -13.77 -16.46
CA PHE A 18 -2.13 -13.83 -16.41
C PHE A 18 -1.66 -15.09 -15.70
N SER A 19 -0.78 -15.86 -16.35
CA SER A 19 -0.26 -17.13 -15.82
C SER A 19 0.51 -16.98 -14.50
N TRP A 20 1.16 -15.83 -14.27
CA TRP A 20 1.94 -15.54 -13.06
C TRP A 20 1.08 -15.13 -11.87
N TYR A 21 -0.19 -14.77 -12.08
CA TYR A 21 -1.04 -14.24 -11.01
C TYR A 21 -1.27 -15.25 -9.89
N SER A 22 -1.46 -16.53 -10.22
CA SER A 22 -1.69 -17.59 -9.22
C SER A 22 -0.53 -17.74 -8.25
N ALA A 23 0.70 -17.60 -8.74
CA ALA A 23 1.92 -17.66 -7.93
C ALA A 23 2.08 -16.42 -7.05
N VAL A 24 1.89 -15.22 -7.63
CA VAL A 24 2.14 -13.96 -6.92
C VAL A 24 1.04 -13.62 -5.91
N ARG A 25 -0.20 -14.07 -6.15
CA ARG A 25 -1.34 -13.81 -5.26
C ARG A 25 -1.11 -14.31 -3.83
N GLN A 26 -0.31 -15.36 -3.62
CA GLN A 26 0.00 -15.87 -2.27
C GLN A 26 0.81 -14.88 -1.43
N PHE A 27 1.48 -13.92 -2.09
CA PHE A 27 2.31 -12.91 -1.46
C PHE A 27 1.60 -11.54 -1.38
N ASP A 28 0.30 -11.46 -1.63
CA ASP A 28 -0.48 -10.22 -1.63
C ASP A 28 -0.27 -9.36 -0.37
N LEU A 29 -0.41 -9.97 0.81
CA LEU A 29 -0.23 -9.30 2.10
C LEU A 29 1.24 -8.98 2.40
N HIS A 30 2.17 -9.81 1.93
CA HIS A 30 3.60 -9.57 2.09
C HIS A 30 4.05 -8.39 1.23
N LEU A 31 3.52 -8.26 0.02
CA LEU A 31 3.78 -7.12 -0.85
C LEU A 31 3.15 -5.84 -0.29
N LEU A 32 1.89 -5.95 0.18
CA LEU A 32 1.18 -4.82 0.79
C LEU A 32 1.90 -4.31 2.05
N PHE A 33 2.01 -5.15 3.08
CA PHE A 33 2.57 -4.73 4.35
C PHE A 33 4.10 -4.71 4.37
N GLY A 34 4.76 -5.61 3.64
CA GLY A 34 6.23 -5.60 3.55
C GLY A 34 6.76 -4.38 2.81
N GLY A 35 6.14 -3.99 1.69
CA GLY A 35 6.47 -2.73 1.01
C GLY A 35 6.25 -1.53 1.93
N LEU A 36 5.11 -1.50 2.63
CA LEU A 36 4.81 -0.44 3.60
C LEU A 36 5.83 -0.39 4.76
N SER A 37 6.21 -1.53 5.33
CA SER A 37 7.17 -1.61 6.41
C SER A 37 8.55 -1.11 5.99
N VAL A 38 9.00 -1.40 4.77
CA VAL A 38 10.28 -0.89 4.26
C VAL A 38 10.23 0.62 4.06
N LEU A 39 9.10 1.16 3.58
CA LEU A 39 8.91 2.62 3.48
C LEU A 39 8.94 3.27 4.86
N MET A 40 8.25 2.69 5.85
CA MET A 40 8.28 3.19 7.23
C MET A 40 9.68 3.10 7.84
N LEU A 41 10.39 2.00 7.60
CA LEU A 41 11.76 1.79 8.07
C LEU A 41 12.69 2.87 7.52
N LYS A 42 12.56 3.21 6.24
CA LYS A 42 13.32 4.32 5.63
C LYS A 42 13.13 5.60 6.41
N GLU A 43 11.87 6.04 6.60
CA GLU A 43 11.58 7.31 7.30
C GLU A 43 12.09 7.28 8.75
N LEU A 44 11.93 6.14 9.43
CA LEU A 44 12.41 5.95 10.81
C LEU A 44 13.95 6.01 10.90
N LEU A 45 14.66 5.41 9.95
CA LEU A 45 16.13 5.44 9.90
C LEU A 45 16.65 6.86 9.66
N TYR A 46 16.04 7.65 8.77
CA TYR A 46 16.42 9.05 8.59
C TYR A 46 16.10 9.91 9.80
N GLN A 47 15.07 9.57 10.59
CA GLN A 47 14.71 10.32 11.78
C GLN A 47 15.62 10.03 12.99
N ILE A 48 16.09 8.80 13.13
CA ILE A 48 16.85 8.36 14.32
C ILE A 48 18.37 8.44 14.13
N LEU A 49 18.87 8.14 12.93
CA LEU A 49 20.31 8.08 12.70
C LEU A 49 20.92 9.47 12.52
N PRO A 50 22.18 9.67 12.95
CA PRO A 50 22.87 10.93 12.74
C PRO A 50 23.13 11.17 11.25
N PHE A 51 23.26 12.45 10.87
CA PHE A 51 23.54 12.87 9.49
C PHE A 51 24.74 12.19 8.84
N SER A 52 25.74 11.78 9.62
CA SER A 52 26.90 11.01 9.14
C SER A 52 26.51 9.67 8.50
N SER A 53 25.35 9.10 8.85
CA SER A 53 24.85 7.83 8.30
C SER A 53 24.04 7.99 7.01
N TYR A 54 23.72 9.22 6.60
CA TYR A 54 22.80 9.46 5.47
C TYR A 54 23.38 8.99 4.13
N HIS A 55 24.70 8.98 3.99
CA HIS A 55 25.32 8.43 2.79
C HIS A 55 25.00 6.94 2.61
N GLY A 56 25.12 6.15 3.68
CA GLY A 56 24.77 4.73 3.67
C GLY A 56 23.28 4.51 3.39
N LEU A 57 22.40 5.29 4.02
CA LEU A 57 20.97 5.24 3.75
C LEU A 57 20.64 5.58 2.29
N ASN A 58 21.30 6.60 1.73
CA ASN A 58 21.08 6.99 0.35
C ASN A 58 21.50 5.89 -0.65
N VAL A 59 22.62 5.20 -0.37
CA VAL A 59 23.04 4.06 -1.19
C VAL A 59 21.98 2.95 -1.16
N VAL A 60 21.48 2.57 0.02
CA VAL A 60 20.47 1.51 0.13
C VAL A 60 19.14 1.91 -0.52
N PHE A 61 18.63 3.10 -0.22
CA PHE A 61 17.27 3.47 -0.63
C PHE A 61 17.15 4.08 -2.03
N PHE A 62 18.21 4.70 -2.54
CA PHE A 62 18.21 5.37 -3.85
C PHE A 62 19.17 4.75 -4.87
N THR A 63 20.33 4.24 -4.46
CA THR A 63 21.26 3.56 -5.38
C THR A 63 20.91 2.08 -5.62
N ILE A 64 20.46 1.35 -4.59
CA ILE A 64 19.92 -0.03 -4.67
C ILE A 64 18.38 -0.01 -4.84
N PRO A 65 17.85 1.06 -5.46
CA PRO A 65 16.50 1.64 -5.35
C PRO A 65 15.49 0.98 -4.38
N LEU A 66 15.86 0.71 -3.12
CA LEU A 66 15.00 -0.04 -2.21
C LEU A 66 13.69 0.72 -1.91
N SER A 67 13.73 2.06 -1.86
CA SER A 67 12.52 2.87 -1.65
C SER A 67 11.52 2.72 -2.81
N SER A 68 12.01 2.72 -4.04
CA SER A 68 11.16 2.58 -5.23
C SER A 68 10.60 1.16 -5.33
N LEU A 69 11.42 0.15 -5.04
CA LEU A 69 10.96 -1.24 -5.01
C LEU A 69 9.90 -1.47 -3.93
N ALA A 70 10.08 -0.89 -2.74
CA ALA A 70 9.10 -0.97 -1.66
C ALA A 70 7.77 -0.29 -2.03
N TYR A 71 7.82 0.87 -2.68
CA TYR A 71 6.62 1.55 -3.17
C TYR A 71 5.88 0.74 -4.25
N LEU A 72 6.62 0.18 -5.21
CA LEU A 72 6.03 -0.68 -6.25
C LEU A 72 5.46 -1.97 -5.66
N ALA A 73 6.15 -2.57 -4.68
CA ALA A 73 5.66 -3.73 -3.95
C ALA A 73 4.37 -3.41 -3.20
N PHE A 74 4.30 -2.26 -2.50
CA PHE A 74 3.08 -1.80 -1.84
C PHE A 74 1.93 -1.64 -2.85
N LEU A 75 2.17 -0.96 -3.97
CA LEU A 75 1.15 -0.73 -5.01
C LEU A 75 0.67 -2.06 -5.60
N ALA A 76 1.58 -2.97 -5.94
CA ALA A 76 1.25 -4.30 -6.43
C ALA A 76 0.45 -5.07 -5.37
N GLY A 77 0.86 -5.00 -4.09
CA GLY A 77 0.15 -5.56 -2.96
C GLY A 77 -1.28 -5.04 -2.85
N VAL A 78 -1.52 -3.73 -3.04
CA VAL A 78 -2.88 -3.16 -3.05
C VAL A 78 -3.73 -3.80 -4.15
N TRP A 79 -3.24 -3.85 -5.39
CA TRP A 79 -3.97 -4.43 -6.52
C TRP A 79 -4.25 -5.92 -6.36
N LEU A 80 -3.27 -6.67 -5.88
CA LEU A 80 -3.40 -8.10 -5.61
C LEU A 80 -4.38 -8.34 -4.46
N THR A 81 -4.27 -7.59 -3.38
CA THR A 81 -5.16 -7.75 -2.21
C THR A 81 -6.61 -7.40 -2.58
N LEU A 82 -6.83 -6.39 -3.43
CA LEU A 82 -8.16 -6.04 -3.95
C LEU A 82 -8.84 -7.17 -4.76
N SER A 83 -8.05 -7.96 -5.50
CA SER A 83 -8.56 -9.09 -6.29
C SER A 83 -8.57 -10.41 -5.52
N SER A 84 -7.99 -10.44 -4.32
CA SER A 84 -7.85 -11.63 -3.48
C SER A 84 -9.01 -11.80 -2.48
N ALA A 85 -8.96 -12.89 -1.70
CA ALA A 85 -9.83 -13.07 -0.54
C ALA A 85 -9.44 -12.17 0.66
N ASN A 86 -8.25 -11.57 0.61
CA ASN A 86 -7.69 -10.73 1.65
C ASN A 86 -8.09 -9.25 1.52
N VAL A 87 -9.03 -8.90 0.65
CA VAL A 87 -9.52 -7.53 0.41
C VAL A 87 -9.89 -6.76 1.68
N LYS A 88 -10.30 -7.47 2.75
CA LYS A 88 -10.56 -6.90 4.07
C LYS A 88 -9.36 -6.18 4.69
N TYR A 89 -8.14 -6.51 4.26
CA TYR A 89 -6.91 -5.93 4.77
C TYR A 89 -6.43 -4.70 3.99
N THR A 90 -6.89 -4.53 2.74
CA THR A 90 -6.50 -3.38 1.89
C THR A 90 -6.74 -2.03 2.56
N PRO A 91 -7.87 -1.77 3.27
CA PRO A 91 -8.07 -0.50 3.97
C PRO A 91 -6.94 -0.15 4.94
N PHE A 92 -6.46 -1.13 5.71
CA PHE A 92 -5.38 -0.92 6.69
C PHE A 92 -4.05 -0.63 6.00
N GLY A 93 -3.77 -1.26 4.86
CA GLY A 93 -2.59 -0.94 4.05
C GLY A 93 -2.61 0.50 3.54
N LEU A 94 -3.76 0.98 3.05
CA LEU A 94 -3.91 2.36 2.56
C LEU A 94 -3.80 3.39 3.69
N TRP A 95 -4.41 3.13 4.85
CA TRP A 95 -4.27 3.98 6.03
C TRP A 95 -2.84 3.99 6.57
N GLY A 96 -2.20 2.82 6.59
CA GLY A 96 -0.80 2.69 6.94
C GLY A 96 0.10 3.52 6.01
N TYR A 97 -0.16 3.51 4.70
CA TYR A 97 0.58 4.35 3.77
C TYR A 97 0.35 5.85 4.01
N ALA A 98 -0.89 6.25 4.27
CA ALA A 98 -1.18 7.64 4.63
C ALA A 98 -0.44 8.07 5.90
N PHE A 99 -0.36 7.19 6.89
CA PHE A 99 0.42 7.41 8.11
C PHE A 99 1.92 7.55 7.82
N VAL A 100 2.52 6.61 7.07
CA VAL A 100 3.94 6.66 6.70
C VAL A 100 4.27 7.91 5.89
N TYR A 101 3.39 8.31 4.97
CA TYR A 101 3.56 9.52 4.17
C TYR A 101 3.57 10.80 5.02
N LEU A 102 2.76 10.83 6.08
CA LEU A 102 2.68 11.97 6.98
C LEU A 102 3.81 11.99 8.01
N TYR A 103 4.39 10.85 8.34
CA TYR A 103 5.50 10.76 9.28
C TYR A 103 6.69 11.59 8.78
N PRO A 104 7.39 12.36 9.64
CA PRO A 104 7.29 12.43 11.10
C PRO A 104 6.29 13.48 11.63
N PHE A 105 5.27 13.84 10.85
CA PHE A 105 4.24 14.83 11.18
C PHE A 105 4.78 16.26 11.34
N THR A 106 5.87 16.56 10.64
CA THR A 106 6.48 17.90 10.59
C THR A 106 6.32 18.47 9.19
N ASN A 107 6.08 19.79 9.08
CA ASN A 107 5.86 20.51 7.82
C ASN A 107 4.56 20.15 7.06
N MET A 108 3.44 20.07 7.79
CA MET A 108 2.11 19.90 7.18
C MET A 108 1.69 21.14 6.39
N SER A 109 1.67 21.02 5.07
CA SER A 109 1.02 21.96 4.16
C SER A 109 -0.25 21.36 3.57
N LEU A 110 -1.16 22.20 3.06
CA LEU A 110 -2.37 21.70 2.37
C LEU A 110 -2.01 20.74 1.22
N SER A 111 -0.94 21.03 0.47
CA SER A 111 -0.47 20.17 -0.63
C SER A 111 0.05 18.82 -0.13
N SER A 112 0.74 18.79 1.02
CA SER A 112 1.20 17.53 1.63
C SER A 112 0.04 16.66 2.15
N LEU A 113 -1.11 17.26 2.46
CA LEU A 113 -2.27 16.54 2.99
C LEU A 113 -3.14 15.91 1.89
N LEU A 114 -3.07 16.38 0.64
CA LEU A 114 -3.91 15.86 -0.45
C LEU A 114 -3.75 14.36 -0.65
N THR A 115 -2.50 13.89 -0.79
CA THR A 115 -2.18 12.47 -0.96
C THR A 115 -2.74 11.61 0.18
N PRO A 116 -2.39 11.83 1.46
CA PRO A 116 -2.89 11.01 2.56
C PRO A 116 -4.41 11.09 2.72
N ILE A 117 -5.05 12.23 2.44
CA ILE A 117 -6.52 12.34 2.43
C ILE A 117 -7.13 11.38 1.40
N VAL A 118 -6.58 11.32 0.18
CA VAL A 118 -7.05 10.40 -0.86
C VAL A 118 -6.94 8.95 -0.38
N TYR A 119 -5.80 8.55 0.19
CA TYR A 119 -5.60 7.19 0.70
C TYR A 119 -6.54 6.86 1.88
N VAL A 120 -6.80 7.82 2.78
CA VAL A 120 -7.75 7.66 3.88
C VAL A 120 -9.18 7.49 3.38
N LEU A 121 -9.62 8.31 2.44
CA LEU A 121 -10.95 8.24 1.84
C LEU A 121 -11.15 6.93 1.06
N LEU A 122 -10.16 6.52 0.29
CA LEU A 122 -10.18 5.22 -0.42
C LEU A 122 -10.24 4.05 0.57
N GLY A 123 -9.41 4.09 1.62
CA GLY A 123 -9.45 3.08 2.68
C GLY A 123 -10.81 3.03 3.38
N PHE A 124 -11.41 4.18 3.68
CA PHE A 124 -12.74 4.27 4.27
C PHE A 124 -13.84 3.71 3.35
N ALA A 125 -13.81 4.06 2.06
CA ALA A 125 -14.75 3.54 1.07
C ALA A 125 -14.65 2.01 0.94
N LEU A 126 -13.42 1.48 0.90
CA LEU A 126 -13.15 0.05 0.87
C LEU A 126 -13.59 -0.64 2.15
N PHE A 127 -13.31 -0.06 3.32
CA PHE A 127 -13.72 -0.60 4.61
C PHE A 127 -15.25 -0.74 4.70
N ARG A 128 -15.97 0.30 4.27
CA ARG A 128 -17.44 0.27 4.21
C ARG A 128 -17.95 -0.81 3.25
N TYR A 129 -17.24 -1.04 2.14
CA TYR A 129 -17.55 -2.13 1.22
C TYR A 129 -17.31 -3.51 1.86
N THR A 130 -16.16 -3.72 2.50
CA THR A 130 -15.78 -5.00 3.13
C THR A 130 -16.70 -5.38 4.29
N MET A 131 -17.28 -4.38 4.98
CA MET A 131 -18.28 -4.59 6.03
C MET A 131 -19.70 -4.79 5.47
N SER A 132 -19.93 -4.52 4.18
CA SER A 132 -21.25 -4.71 3.56
C SER A 132 -21.50 -6.17 3.20
N ALA A 133 -22.78 -6.57 3.15
CA ALA A 133 -23.19 -7.92 2.77
C ALA A 133 -22.68 -8.36 1.37
N TYR A 134 -22.25 -7.41 0.54
CA TYR A 134 -21.74 -7.63 -0.82
C TYR A 134 -20.28 -8.13 -0.87
N ALA A 135 -19.56 -8.13 0.25
CA ALA A 135 -18.19 -8.64 0.33
C ALA A 135 -18.11 -10.15 0.65
N LYS A 136 -19.23 -10.79 1.02
CA LYS A 136 -19.31 -12.22 1.36
C LYS A 136 -19.62 -13.14 0.16
N ARG A 137 -19.73 -12.59 -1.05
CA ARG A 137 -19.99 -13.32 -2.31
C ARG A 137 -18.79 -13.22 -3.23
#